data_AF-A0A7W1SFY3-F1
#
_entry.id   AF-A0A7W1SFY3-F1
#
_cell.length_a   1.000
_cell.length_b   1.000
_cell.length_c   1.000
_cell.angle_alpha   90.00
_cell.angle_beta   90.00
_cell.angle_gamma   90.00
#
_symmetry.space_group_name_H-M   'P 1'
#
loop_
_entity.id
_entity.type
_entity.pdbx_description
1 polymer ?
#
loop_
_entity_poly.entity_id
_entity_poly.type
_entity_poly.pdbx_seq_one_letter_code
_entity_poly.pdbx_strand_id
1 'polypeptide(L)'
;MRREDVLAFVRRDWAAVAEGKAAFWAERKGAMSADDMLALGDGLRRHAQAVKPDWPDATERADDFTAHCRVSEALRAVARHRLR
;
A
#
# COMPACT_ATOMS: atom_id res chain seq x y z
N MET A 1 -2.12 16.76 -19.14
CA MET A 1 -0.87 16.03 -18.86
C MET A 1 -0.13 15.89 -20.17
N ARG A 2 1.12 16.31 -20.25
CA ARG A 2 1.92 16.31 -21.49
C ARG A 2 2.89 15.12 -21.49
N ARG A 3 3.41 14.75 -22.66
CA ARG A 3 4.30 13.59 -22.83
C ARG A 3 5.58 13.72 -21.98
N GLU A 4 6.12 14.92 -21.91
CA GLU A 4 7.29 15.27 -21.10
C GLU A 4 7.05 15.03 -19.61
N ASP A 5 5.83 15.27 -19.12
CA ASP A 5 5.49 15.08 -17.70
C ASP A 5 5.50 13.59 -17.35
N VAL A 6 5.00 12.72 -18.26
CA VAL A 6 5.07 11.26 -18.11
C VAL A 6 6.52 10.77 -18.10
N LEU A 7 7.35 11.26 -19.03
CA LEU A 7 8.75 10.86 -19.13
C LEU A 7 9.56 11.29 -17.90
N ALA A 8 9.33 12.50 -17.38
CA ALA A 8 9.95 12.96 -16.15
C ALA A 8 9.51 12.10 -14.95
N PHE A 9 8.23 11.76 -14.85
CA PHE A 9 7.72 10.89 -13.79
C PHE A 9 8.34 9.49 -13.82
N VAL A 10 8.44 8.88 -14.99
CA VAL A 10 9.00 7.52 -15.14
C VAL A 10 10.51 7.50 -14.87
N ARG A 11 11.24 8.55 -15.26
CA ARG A 11 12.70 8.63 -15.14
C ARG A 11 13.20 9.22 -13.83
N ARG A 12 12.31 9.64 -12.92
CA ARG A 12 12.72 10.19 -11.63
C ARG A 12 13.52 9.17 -10.83
N ASP A 13 14.28 9.68 -9.89
CA ASP A 13 14.98 8.84 -8.92
C ASP A 13 13.98 8.13 -8.00
N TRP A 14 13.63 6.90 -8.35
CA TRP A 14 12.73 6.08 -7.57
C TRP A 14 13.33 5.61 -6.25
N ALA A 15 14.66 5.54 -6.15
CA ALA A 15 15.34 5.20 -4.90
C ALA A 15 15.17 6.35 -3.90
N ALA A 16 15.46 7.58 -4.30
CA ALA A 16 15.25 8.76 -3.46
C ALA A 16 13.77 8.92 -3.05
N VAL A 17 12.81 8.63 -3.94
CA VAL A 17 11.38 8.65 -3.60
C VAL A 17 11.03 7.56 -2.59
N ALA A 18 11.59 6.36 -2.73
CA ALA A 18 11.36 5.26 -1.80
C ALA A 18 11.93 5.58 -0.40
N GLU A 19 13.13 6.14 -0.34
CA GLU A 19 13.76 6.59 0.91
C GLU A 19 12.95 7.68 1.60
N GLY A 20 12.54 8.72 0.86
CA GLY A 20 11.70 9.78 1.39
C GLY A 20 10.36 9.27 1.94
N LYS A 21 9.73 8.33 1.23
CA LYS A 21 8.51 7.67 1.72
C LYS A 21 8.77 6.86 2.98
N ALA A 22 9.86 6.12 3.04
CA ALA A 22 10.21 5.31 4.20
C ALA A 22 10.42 6.19 5.44
N ALA A 23 11.17 7.30 5.30
CA ALA A 23 11.40 8.26 6.37
C ALA A 23 10.09 8.89 6.86
N PHE A 24 9.26 9.39 5.95
CA PHE A 24 7.95 9.96 6.27
C PHE A 24 7.06 8.98 7.03
N TRP A 25 6.96 7.73 6.56
CA TRP A 25 6.11 6.73 7.22
C TRP A 25 6.69 6.26 8.56
N ALA A 26 8.01 6.23 8.73
CA ALA A 26 8.63 5.92 10.01
C ALA A 26 8.27 6.98 11.05
N GLU A 27 8.43 8.27 10.70
CA GLU A 27 8.04 9.39 11.56
C GLU A 27 6.54 9.34 11.89
N ARG A 28 5.70 9.19 10.86
CA ARG A 28 4.24 9.24 11.04
C ARG A 28 3.71 8.08 11.88
N LYS A 29 4.24 6.87 11.70
CA LYS A 29 3.85 5.69 12.50
C LYS A 29 4.28 5.81 13.96
N GLY A 30 5.34 6.55 14.27
CA GLY A 30 5.74 6.82 15.64
C GLY A 30 4.77 7.76 16.38
N ALA A 31 4.05 8.62 15.65
CA ALA A 31 3.16 9.62 16.21
C ALA A 31 1.66 9.26 16.14
N MET A 32 1.25 8.36 15.24
CA MET A 32 -0.15 8.00 15.03
C MET A 32 -0.59 6.88 15.97
N SER A 33 -1.78 7.04 16.54
CA SER A 33 -2.47 5.94 17.22
C SER A 33 -3.04 4.92 16.24
N ALA A 34 -3.51 3.78 16.76
CA ALA A 34 -4.23 2.80 15.95
C ALA A 34 -5.49 3.40 15.32
N ASP A 35 -6.22 4.26 16.06
CA ASP A 35 -7.43 4.91 15.58
C ASP A 35 -7.13 5.89 14.44
N ASP A 36 -6.03 6.64 14.53
CA ASP A 36 -5.59 7.54 13.46
C ASP A 36 -5.31 6.77 12.17
N MET A 37 -4.70 5.59 12.29
CA MET A 37 -4.39 4.74 11.14
C MET A 37 -5.67 4.16 10.50
N LEU A 38 -6.66 3.80 11.31
CA LEU A 38 -7.97 3.35 10.82
C LEU A 38 -8.72 4.49 10.13
N ALA A 39 -8.71 5.69 10.72
CA ALA A 39 -9.34 6.87 10.13
C ALA A 39 -8.68 7.25 8.79
N LEU A 40 -7.35 7.17 8.70
CA LEU A 40 -6.62 7.37 7.45
C LEU A 40 -7.03 6.33 6.39
N GLY A 41 -7.08 5.05 6.77
CA GLY A 41 -7.52 3.97 5.88
C GLY A 41 -8.94 4.16 5.38
N ASP A 42 -9.86 4.59 6.24
CA ASP A 42 -11.24 4.87 5.84
C ASP A 42 -11.34 6.08 4.91
N GLY A 43 -10.52 7.12 5.13
CA GLY A 43 -10.41 8.26 4.23
C GLY A 43 -9.97 7.83 2.82
N LEU A 44 -8.97 6.96 2.71
CA LEU A 44 -8.51 6.39 1.44
C LEU A 44 -9.61 5.55 0.78
N ARG A 45 -10.32 4.72 1.55
CA ARG A 45 -11.44 3.90 1.06
C ARG A 45 -12.54 4.76 0.45
N ARG A 46 -12.97 5.82 1.15
CA ARG A 46 -13.99 6.76 0.65
C ARG A 46 -13.54 7.46 -0.62
N HIS A 47 -12.27 7.87 -0.69
CA HIS A 47 -11.73 8.50 -1.90
C HIS A 47 -11.72 7.53 -3.08
N ALA A 48 -11.28 6.28 -2.88
CA ALA A 48 -11.30 5.26 -3.92
C ALA A 48 -12.72 5.03 -4.46
N GLN A 49 -13.72 4.96 -3.57
CA GLN A 49 -15.14 4.85 -3.96
C GLN A 49 -15.65 6.09 -4.70
N ALA A 50 -15.14 7.29 -4.39
CA ALA A 50 -15.51 8.49 -5.13
C ALA A 50 -14.93 8.49 -6.57
N VAL A 51 -13.77 7.87 -6.78
CA VAL A 51 -13.11 7.79 -8.09
C VAL A 51 -13.62 6.59 -8.92
N LYS A 52 -13.86 5.45 -8.28
CA LYS A 52 -14.43 4.21 -8.86
C LYS A 52 -15.62 3.78 -7.99
N PRO A 53 -16.86 4.20 -8.33
CA PRO A 53 -18.05 3.93 -7.50
C PRO A 53 -18.37 2.45 -7.27
N ASP A 54 -17.99 1.60 -8.23
CA ASP A 54 -18.11 0.14 -8.17
C ASP A 54 -16.96 -0.52 -7.40
N TRP A 55 -16.01 0.26 -6.87
CA TRP A 55 -14.88 -0.27 -6.11
C TRP A 55 -15.22 -0.58 -4.64
N PRO A 56 -14.70 -1.67 -4.09
CA PRO A 56 -14.09 -2.78 -4.82
C PRO A 56 -15.18 -3.69 -5.40
N ASP A 57 -14.99 -4.15 -6.64
CA ASP A 57 -15.88 -5.15 -7.21
C ASP A 57 -15.57 -6.56 -6.65
N ALA A 58 -16.43 -7.53 -6.98
CA ALA A 58 -16.32 -8.88 -6.44
C ALA A 58 -15.03 -9.59 -6.87
N THR A 59 -14.54 -9.32 -8.10
CA THR A 59 -13.30 -9.90 -8.61
C THR A 59 -12.10 -9.28 -7.89
N GLU A 60 -12.06 -7.95 -7.76
CA GLU A 60 -11.02 -7.24 -7.01
C GLU A 60 -10.94 -7.74 -5.56
N ARG A 61 -12.09 -8.00 -4.91
CA ARG A 61 -12.14 -8.56 -3.55
C ARG A 61 -11.59 -9.99 -3.48
N ALA A 62 -11.90 -10.83 -4.46
CA ALA A 62 -11.40 -12.20 -4.52
C ALA A 62 -9.88 -12.24 -4.76
N ASP A 63 -9.38 -11.36 -5.63
CA ASP A 63 -7.96 -11.24 -5.93
C ASP A 63 -7.17 -10.73 -4.71
N ASP A 64 -7.68 -9.72 -4.01
CA ASP A 64 -7.08 -9.21 -2.77
C ASP A 64 -7.01 -10.28 -1.69
N PHE A 65 -8.11 -11.01 -1.47
CA PHE A 65 -8.13 -12.14 -0.53
C PHE A 65 -7.10 -13.21 -0.88
N THR A 66 -7.01 -13.59 -2.15
CA THR A 66 -6.04 -14.57 -2.64
C THR A 66 -4.60 -14.11 -2.40
N ALA A 67 -4.31 -12.83 -2.66
CA ALA A 67 -3.00 -12.24 -2.39
C ALA A 67 -2.66 -12.29 -0.89
N HIS A 68 -3.60 -11.95 -0.01
CA HIS A 68 -3.41 -12.01 1.44
C HIS A 68 -3.19 -13.42 1.96
N CYS A 69 -3.89 -14.42 1.42
CA CYS A 69 -3.61 -15.82 1.72
C CYS A 69 -2.18 -16.20 1.36
N ARG A 70 -1.72 -15.88 0.15
CA ARG A 70 -0.35 -16.17 -0.31
C ARG A 70 0.71 -15.50 0.56
N VAL A 71 0.52 -14.24 0.93
CA VAL A 71 1.44 -13.52 1.83
C VAL A 71 1.48 -14.18 3.20
N SER A 72 0.32 -14.55 3.75
CA SER A 72 0.23 -15.22 5.05
C SER A 72 0.96 -16.56 5.04
N GLU A 73 0.82 -17.34 3.97
CA GLU A 73 1.54 -18.61 3.79
C GLU A 73 3.06 -18.42 3.70
N ALA A 74 3.51 -17.42 2.92
CA ALA A 74 4.92 -17.09 2.79
C ALA A 74 5.53 -16.66 4.13
N LEU A 75 4.84 -15.81 4.90
CA LEU A 75 5.29 -15.37 6.23
C LEU A 75 5.40 -16.55 7.21
N ARG A 76 4.42 -17.47 7.19
CA ARG A 76 4.48 -18.71 8.00
C ARG A 76 5.68 -19.59 7.61
N ALA A 77 5.99 -19.70 6.32
CA ALA A 77 7.14 -20.47 5.84
C ALA A 77 8.47 -19.86 6.32
N VAL A 78 8.65 -18.55 6.20
CA VAL A 78 9.85 -17.85 6.68
C VAL A 78 10.01 -17.98 8.19
N ALA A 79 8.93 -17.81 8.96
CA ALA A 79 8.97 -17.96 10.42
C ALA A 79 9.45 -19.37 10.83
N ARG A 80 8.95 -20.43 10.16
CA ARG A 80 9.39 -21.80 10.41
C ARG A 80 10.86 -22.04 10.05
N HIS A 81 11.36 -21.40 8.99
CA HIS A 81 12.78 -21.52 8.62
C HIS A 81 13.71 -20.83 9.62
N ARG A 82 13.28 -19.72 10.24
CA ARG A 82 14.10 -19.00 11.24
C ARG A 82 14.20 -19.71 12.60
N LEU A 83 13.33 -20.69 12.86
CA LEU A 83 13.29 -21.47 14.10
C LEU A 83 14.04 -22.81 14.00
N ARG A 84 14.61 -23.13 12.84
CA ARG A 84 15.48 -24.28 12.59
C ARG A 84 16.92 -23.82 12.50
#